data_AF-A0A496B2Q2-F1
#
_entry.id   AF-A0A496B2Q2-F1
#
_cell.length_a   1.000
_cell.length_b   1.000
_cell.length_c   1.000
_cell.angle_alpha   90.00
_cell.angle_beta   90.00
_cell.angle_gamma   90.00
#
_symmetry.space_group_name_H-M   'P 1'
#
loop_
_entity.id
_entity.type
_entity.pdbx_description
1 polymer ?
#
loop_
_entity_poly.entity_id
_entity_poly.type
_entity_poly.pdbx_seq_one_letter_code
_entity_poly.pdbx_strand_id
1 'polypeptide(L)'
;MRRNWLISIVLAVSIFGLCISLQSSSADQINLQNTLDKHTILQVQAYWDPIADSALDLPDYTPKHAALFKNLSPAHPNREYEADAFKTFFPNKPVAVGNVWELDPNKIIPFLHQFHSGATAEMHINPGAWRSSAHGREVISGMESDGAFACLRALSAGYVEIAFRIHAEFLLDKEARAYFTPAQFTGRLILNRKDGTIREFRLYLPPRNTNVDINAFGGADMVFVPRMELIGQNIDDQHDIVWETSMTEAGAKSALEAAFYKFSEIERLPIEAAVAYAQEKNRPIHLLLTWGVFDDESC
;
A
#
# COMPACT_ATOMS: atom_id res chain seq x y z
N MET A 1 -0.01 -55.16 -47.08
CA MET A 1 -0.76 -54.48 -48.17
C MET A 1 -0.98 -53.02 -47.77
N ARG A 2 -0.52 -52.10 -48.64
CA ARG A 2 -0.84 -50.67 -48.81
C ARG A 2 -0.54 -49.63 -47.69
N ARG A 3 0.40 -48.75 -48.08
CA ARG A 3 0.82 -47.43 -47.56
C ARG A 3 -0.31 -46.38 -47.60
N ASN A 4 -0.31 -45.41 -46.69
CA ASN A 4 -0.07 -43.97 -46.97
C ASN A 4 -0.25 -43.10 -45.69
N TRP A 5 0.80 -42.41 -45.20
CA TRP A 5 1.29 -41.03 -45.49
C TRP A 5 0.63 -39.92 -44.62
N LEU A 6 1.49 -39.12 -43.95
CA LEU A 6 1.44 -37.65 -43.68
C LEU A 6 1.79 -37.22 -42.24
N ILE A 7 3.06 -36.81 -42.10
CA ILE A 7 3.59 -35.54 -41.54
C ILE A 7 2.62 -34.69 -40.71
N SER A 8 2.99 -34.38 -39.45
CA SER A 8 3.37 -33.02 -39.00
C SER A 8 3.60 -32.99 -37.49
N ILE A 9 4.70 -32.32 -37.10
CA ILE A 9 4.98 -31.87 -35.73
C ILE A 9 3.88 -30.89 -35.31
N VAL A 10 3.33 -31.06 -34.11
CA VAL A 10 2.62 -29.97 -33.41
C VAL A 10 3.28 -29.78 -32.04
N LEU A 11 4.00 -28.67 -31.94
CA LEU A 11 4.37 -28.04 -30.67
C LEU A 11 3.07 -27.61 -29.97
N ALA A 12 2.83 -28.09 -28.76
CA ALA A 12 1.83 -27.51 -27.86
C ALA A 12 2.56 -27.04 -26.60
N VAL A 13 3.08 -25.83 -26.69
CA VAL A 13 3.50 -25.04 -25.52
C VAL A 13 2.21 -24.54 -24.86
N SER A 14 1.78 -25.16 -23.77
CA SER A 14 0.73 -24.59 -22.92
C SER A 14 1.36 -23.67 -21.88
N ILE A 15 1.73 -22.47 -22.33
CA ILE A 15 1.81 -21.29 -21.48
C ILE A 15 0.39 -20.73 -21.44
N PHE A 16 -0.33 -21.01 -20.36
CA PHE A 16 -1.51 -20.25 -19.96
C PHE A 16 -1.30 -19.77 -18.53
N GLY A 17 -0.32 -18.89 -18.36
CA GLY A 17 -0.51 -17.72 -17.52
C GLY A 17 -0.97 -16.64 -18.48
N LEU A 18 -2.22 -16.21 -18.36
CA LEU A 18 -2.69 -15.01 -19.05
C LEU A 18 -2.04 -13.80 -18.34
N CYS A 19 -0.71 -13.66 -18.48
CA CYS A 19 -0.10 -12.35 -18.36
C CYS A 19 -0.66 -11.57 -19.53
N ILE A 20 -1.69 -10.77 -19.26
CA ILE A 20 -1.99 -9.61 -20.07
C ILE A 20 -0.71 -8.78 -20.03
N SER A 21 0.22 -9.02 -20.96
CA SER A 21 1.21 -8.01 -21.31
C SER A 21 0.40 -6.94 -22.00
N LEU A 22 -0.04 -5.95 -21.23
CA LEU A 22 -0.35 -4.63 -21.76
C LEU A 22 0.95 -4.16 -22.40
N GLN A 23 1.14 -4.45 -23.69
CA GLN A 23 1.96 -3.61 -24.54
C GLN A 23 1.26 -2.26 -24.58
N SER A 24 1.49 -1.44 -23.56
CA SER A 24 1.13 -0.03 -23.61
C SER A 24 1.87 0.52 -24.81
N SER A 25 1.12 0.94 -25.82
CA SER A 25 1.69 1.78 -26.87
C SER A 25 2.35 2.98 -26.19
N SER A 26 3.44 3.53 -26.74
CA SER A 26 4.08 4.72 -26.17
C SER A 26 3.14 5.95 -26.11
N ALA A 27 1.94 5.85 -26.68
CA ALA A 27 0.91 6.90 -26.67
C ALA A 27 0.11 6.96 -25.35
N ASP A 28 0.16 5.93 -24.50
CA ASP A 28 -0.67 5.84 -23.27
C ASP A 28 0.11 6.11 -21.97
N GLN A 29 1.37 6.56 -22.08
CA GLN A 29 2.23 6.84 -20.93
C GLN A 29 2.27 8.35 -20.62
N ILE A 30 2.25 8.69 -19.33
CA ILE A 30 2.35 10.06 -18.84
C ILE A 30 3.61 10.25 -18.00
N ASN A 31 4.28 11.40 -18.17
CA ASN A 31 5.34 11.86 -17.29
C ASN A 31 4.79 12.93 -16.33
N LEU A 32 4.82 12.65 -15.03
CA LEU A 32 4.24 13.53 -14.00
C LEU A 32 5.22 14.55 -13.41
N GLN A 33 6.52 14.42 -13.66
CA GLN A 33 7.55 15.22 -12.97
C GLN A 33 7.41 16.74 -13.19
N ASN A 34 6.77 17.14 -14.30
CA ASN A 34 6.56 18.54 -14.68
C ASN A 34 5.09 18.95 -14.69
N THR A 35 4.20 18.18 -14.05
CA THR A 35 2.76 18.45 -14.08
C THR A 35 2.33 19.50 -13.06
N LEU A 36 3.08 19.70 -11.97
CA LEU A 36 2.69 20.61 -10.90
C LEU A 36 3.07 22.07 -11.15
N ASP A 37 2.17 22.98 -10.80
CA ASP A 37 2.50 24.41 -10.67
C ASP A 37 3.24 24.65 -9.35
N LYS A 38 4.41 25.29 -9.45
CA LYS A 38 5.30 25.57 -8.31
C LYS A 38 4.69 26.55 -7.30
N HIS A 39 3.66 27.30 -7.68
CA HIS A 39 2.96 28.21 -6.78
C HIS A 39 1.78 27.57 -6.06
N THR A 40 1.45 26.31 -6.38
CA THR A 40 0.37 25.61 -5.68
C THR A 40 0.78 25.34 -4.23
N ILE A 41 -0.09 25.75 -3.31
CA ILE A 41 -0.02 25.42 -1.88
C ILE A 41 -1.31 24.68 -1.52
N LEU A 42 -1.18 23.58 -0.78
CA LEU A 42 -2.32 22.83 -0.28
C LEU A 42 -2.34 22.86 1.25
N GLN A 43 -3.45 23.32 1.82
CA GLN A 43 -3.74 23.16 3.25
C GLN A 43 -4.11 21.70 3.52
N VAL A 44 -3.36 21.04 4.38
CA VAL A 44 -3.60 19.66 4.80
C VAL A 44 -3.98 19.63 6.28
N GLN A 45 -5.14 19.05 6.57
CA GLN A 45 -5.68 18.85 7.91
C GLN A 45 -5.36 17.45 8.39
N ALA A 46 -4.98 17.31 9.66
CA ALA A 46 -4.72 16.03 10.29
C ALA A 46 -5.77 15.72 11.36
N TYR A 47 -6.19 14.47 11.40
CA TYR A 47 -7.10 13.91 12.40
C TYR A 47 -6.48 12.67 13.00
N TRP A 48 -6.64 12.49 14.31
CA TRP A 48 -6.24 11.29 15.04
C TRP A 48 -7.20 11.15 16.21
N ASP A 49 -8.17 10.25 16.05
CA ASP A 49 -9.18 9.95 17.06
C ASP A 49 -8.57 9.06 18.16
N PRO A 50 -9.12 9.09 19.38
CA PRO A 50 -8.73 8.15 20.44
C PRO A 50 -8.92 6.69 20.01
N ILE A 51 -8.11 5.80 20.60
CA ILE A 51 -8.30 4.35 20.48
C ILE A 51 -9.70 4.01 21.00
N ALA A 52 -10.49 3.33 20.18
CA ALA A 52 -11.88 2.97 20.47
C ALA A 52 -12.05 1.52 20.91
N ASP A 53 -11.13 0.63 20.53
CA ASP A 53 -11.14 -0.77 20.92
C ASP A 53 -9.71 -1.33 21.00
N SER A 54 -9.52 -2.38 21.80
CA SER A 54 -8.24 -3.04 22.03
C SER A 54 -8.44 -4.51 22.40
N ALA A 55 -7.63 -5.41 21.84
CA ALA A 55 -7.79 -6.84 22.07
C ALA A 55 -7.42 -7.28 23.49
N LEU A 56 -6.44 -6.63 24.12
CA LEU A 56 -5.88 -6.99 25.43
C LEU A 56 -6.01 -5.89 26.48
N ASP A 57 -6.75 -4.82 26.19
CA ASP A 57 -6.95 -3.66 27.09
C ASP A 57 -5.63 -2.96 27.48
N LEU A 58 -4.58 -3.11 26.67
CA LEU A 58 -3.25 -2.57 26.98
C LEU A 58 -3.25 -1.04 27.14
N PRO A 59 -3.97 -0.23 26.33
CA PRO A 59 -4.07 1.22 26.52
C PRO A 59 -4.61 1.62 27.90
N ASP A 60 -5.40 0.75 28.53
CA ASP A 60 -6.13 1.00 29.77
C ASP A 60 -5.58 0.24 30.98
N TYR A 61 -4.66 -0.71 30.74
CA TYR A 61 -4.17 -1.66 31.73
C TYR A 61 -3.56 -1.01 32.99
N THR A 62 -2.85 0.12 32.85
CA THR A 62 -2.38 0.92 34.00
C THR A 62 -2.46 2.42 33.71
N PRO A 63 -2.43 3.30 34.75
CA PRO A 63 -2.37 4.74 34.54
C PRO A 63 -1.21 5.22 33.64
N LYS A 64 -0.08 4.47 33.62
CA LYS A 64 1.07 4.80 32.76
C LYS A 64 0.78 4.50 31.29
N HIS A 65 0.03 3.43 31.00
CA HIS A 65 -0.41 3.12 29.63
C HIS A 65 -1.44 4.17 29.17
N ALA A 66 -2.43 4.45 30.01
CA ALA A 66 -3.48 5.41 29.70
C ALA A 66 -2.94 6.80 29.40
N ALA A 67 -1.93 7.25 30.16
CA ALA A 67 -1.27 8.53 29.93
C ALA A 67 -0.61 8.65 28.54
N LEU A 68 -0.17 7.52 27.97
CA LEU A 68 0.51 7.48 26.68
C LEU A 68 -0.46 7.35 25.50
N PHE A 69 -1.48 6.52 25.64
CA PHE A 69 -2.32 6.11 24.50
C PHE A 69 -3.68 6.82 24.41
N LYS A 70 -4.25 7.34 25.52
CA LYS A 70 -5.61 7.90 25.51
C LYS A 70 -5.73 9.27 24.85
N ASN A 71 -4.68 10.09 24.92
CA ASN A 71 -4.72 11.49 24.50
C ASN A 71 -3.86 11.73 23.26
N LEU A 72 -3.72 10.71 22.40
CA LEU A 72 -3.05 10.88 21.12
C LEU A 72 -3.81 11.88 20.25
N SER A 73 -3.07 12.75 19.60
CA SER A 73 -3.61 13.78 18.71
C SER A 73 -2.53 14.19 17.72
N PRO A 74 -2.89 14.79 16.58
CA PRO A 74 -1.90 15.26 15.61
C PRO A 74 -1.00 16.34 16.20
N ALA A 75 0.32 16.21 16.02
CA ALA A 75 1.30 17.23 16.38
C ALA A 75 1.03 18.58 15.69
N HIS A 76 0.54 18.53 14.45
CA HIS A 76 0.16 19.70 13.67
C HIS A 76 -1.21 19.48 13.01
N PRO A 77 -2.33 19.89 13.64
CA PRO A 77 -3.67 19.66 13.09
C PRO A 77 -3.89 20.29 11.71
N ASN A 78 -3.11 21.31 11.35
CA ASN A 78 -3.15 21.99 10.07
C ASN A 78 -1.73 22.30 9.61
N ARG A 79 -1.44 22.08 8.32
CA ARG A 79 -0.15 22.41 7.72
C ARG A 79 -0.27 22.71 6.24
N GLU A 80 0.48 23.69 5.77
CA GLU A 80 0.62 24.00 4.35
C GLU A 80 1.75 23.18 3.73
N TYR A 81 1.51 22.66 2.53
CA TYR A 81 2.50 21.97 1.72
C TYR A 81 2.56 22.63 0.34
N GLU A 82 3.77 23.00 -0.07
CA GLU A 82 4.04 23.43 -1.45
C GLU A 82 3.89 22.23 -2.40
N ALA A 83 3.54 22.50 -3.65
CA ALA A 83 3.35 21.49 -4.68
C ALA A 83 4.54 20.53 -4.80
N ASP A 84 5.77 21.05 -4.72
CA ASP A 84 6.99 20.25 -4.84
C ASP A 84 7.10 19.14 -3.78
N ALA A 85 6.47 19.29 -2.60
CA ALA A 85 6.42 18.23 -1.59
C ALA A 85 5.70 16.97 -2.12
N PHE A 86 4.69 17.13 -2.98
CA PHE A 86 3.89 16.02 -3.51
C PHE A 86 4.57 15.27 -4.66
N LYS A 87 5.67 15.80 -5.22
CA LYS A 87 6.49 15.06 -6.19
C LYS A 87 7.06 13.77 -5.62
N THR A 88 7.12 13.64 -4.29
CA THR A 88 7.49 12.38 -3.65
C THR A 88 6.60 11.20 -4.05
N PHE A 89 5.37 11.45 -4.50
CA PHE A 89 4.43 10.42 -4.94
C PHE A 89 4.55 10.09 -6.44
N PHE A 90 5.38 10.81 -7.20
CA PHE A 90 5.45 10.70 -8.65
C PHE A 90 6.49 9.67 -9.10
N PRO A 91 6.24 8.99 -10.23
CA PRO A 91 7.23 8.09 -10.82
C PRO A 91 8.35 8.88 -11.49
N ASN A 92 9.57 8.35 -11.44
CA ASN A 92 10.74 8.95 -12.11
C ASN A 92 10.77 8.70 -13.63
N LYS A 93 9.81 7.94 -14.16
CA LYS A 93 9.72 7.53 -15.57
C LYS A 93 8.27 7.67 -16.05
N PRO A 94 8.03 7.76 -17.36
CA PRO A 94 6.67 7.68 -17.89
C PRO A 94 5.97 6.39 -17.46
N VAL A 95 4.69 6.49 -17.11
CA VAL A 95 3.86 5.37 -16.64
C VAL A 95 2.49 5.35 -17.32
N ALA A 96 1.91 4.18 -17.47
CA ALA A 96 0.53 3.97 -17.89
C ALA A 96 -0.35 3.55 -16.70
N VAL A 97 -1.67 3.62 -16.86
CA VAL A 97 -2.62 3.13 -15.85
C VAL A 97 -2.33 1.67 -15.49
N GLY A 98 -2.29 1.37 -14.19
CA GLY A 98 -1.93 0.07 -13.63
C GLY A 98 -0.43 -0.15 -13.40
N ASN A 99 0.44 0.77 -13.82
CA ASN A 99 1.85 0.69 -13.45
C ASN A 99 2.03 1.04 -11.97
N VAL A 100 2.84 0.23 -11.29
CA VAL A 100 3.24 0.40 -9.90
C VAL A 100 4.71 0.85 -9.83
N TRP A 101 5.04 1.72 -8.88
CA TRP A 101 6.40 2.13 -8.58
C TRP A 101 6.64 2.27 -7.08
N GLU A 102 7.89 2.11 -6.68
CA GLU A 102 8.35 2.35 -5.32
C GLU A 102 8.42 3.85 -5.04
N LEU A 103 8.01 4.24 -3.84
CA LEU A 103 8.16 5.57 -3.29
C LEU A 103 9.33 5.59 -2.31
N ASP A 104 10.01 6.73 -2.19
CA ASP A 104 11.04 6.92 -1.17
C ASP A 104 10.40 7.21 0.19
N PRO A 105 10.41 6.27 1.14
CA PRO A 105 9.69 6.45 2.41
C PRO A 105 10.22 7.65 3.21
N ASN A 106 11.52 7.95 3.11
CA ASN A 106 12.14 9.07 3.83
C ASN A 106 11.61 10.43 3.37
N LYS A 107 11.17 10.54 2.12
CA LYS A 107 10.52 11.75 1.58
C LYS A 107 9.04 11.85 1.95
N ILE A 108 8.42 10.75 2.40
CA ILE A 108 7.04 10.70 2.88
C ILE A 108 6.96 11.06 4.37
N ILE A 109 7.97 10.69 5.18
CA ILE A 109 8.01 10.98 6.63
C ILE A 109 7.67 12.44 7.00
N PRO A 110 8.09 13.48 6.25
CA PRO A 110 7.66 14.85 6.53
C PRO A 110 6.14 15.08 6.55
N PHE A 111 5.36 14.28 5.80
CA PHE A 111 3.89 14.28 5.89
C PHE A 111 3.42 13.62 7.20
N LEU A 112 4.00 12.47 7.56
CA LEU A 112 3.65 11.73 8.78
C LEU A 112 4.04 12.46 10.08
N HIS A 113 5.06 13.33 10.04
CA HIS A 113 5.37 14.23 11.14
C HIS A 113 4.23 15.18 11.52
N GLN A 114 3.23 15.35 10.64
CA GLN A 114 2.01 16.07 10.98
C GLN A 114 1.21 15.35 12.07
N PHE A 115 1.25 14.01 12.10
CA PHE A 115 0.68 13.20 13.17
C PHE A 115 1.57 13.19 14.41
N HIS A 116 2.84 12.84 14.28
CA HIS A 116 3.77 12.76 15.41
C HIS A 116 5.23 12.83 14.95
N SER A 117 6.09 13.53 15.69
CA SER A 117 7.51 13.72 15.34
C SER A 117 8.35 12.44 15.39
N GLY A 118 7.83 11.39 16.03
CA GLY A 118 8.42 10.06 16.07
C GLY A 118 8.09 9.18 14.86
N ALA A 119 7.48 9.72 13.80
CA ALA A 119 7.20 8.97 12.59
C ALA A 119 8.49 8.48 11.92
N THR A 120 8.51 7.23 11.47
CA THR A 120 9.64 6.60 10.80
C THR A 120 9.16 5.56 9.78
N ALA A 121 9.97 5.32 8.75
CA ALA A 121 9.77 4.24 7.79
C ALA A 121 10.46 2.94 8.23
N GLU A 122 11.29 3.01 9.27
CA GLU A 122 11.96 1.86 9.87
C GLU A 122 11.02 1.20 10.87
N MET A 123 10.66 -0.06 10.62
CA MET A 123 9.74 -0.82 11.47
C MET A 123 10.54 -1.53 12.58
N HIS A 124 10.25 -1.28 13.86
CA HIS A 124 11.03 -1.89 14.95
C HIS A 124 10.93 -3.42 15.03
N ILE A 125 9.83 -4.00 14.53
CA ILE A 125 9.60 -5.45 14.46
C ILE A 125 10.43 -6.13 13.37
N ASN A 126 11.03 -5.37 12.45
CA ASN A 126 11.92 -5.84 11.40
C ASN A 126 13.35 -5.36 11.68
N PRO A 127 14.11 -5.97 12.63
CA PRO A 127 15.44 -5.50 13.00
C PRO A 127 16.53 -5.83 11.95
N GLY A 128 16.17 -5.79 10.67
CA GLY A 128 17.02 -6.08 9.53
C GLY A 128 16.61 -7.38 8.83
N ALA A 129 16.75 -7.35 7.50
CA ALA A 129 16.53 -8.50 6.64
C ALA A 129 17.39 -9.69 7.12
N TRP A 130 16.76 -10.77 7.56
CA TRP A 130 17.48 -12.00 7.84
C TRP A 130 17.82 -12.67 6.51
N ARG A 131 19.12 -12.75 6.23
CA ARG A 131 19.65 -13.53 5.10
C ARG A 131 19.87 -14.97 5.57
N SER A 132 19.01 -15.88 5.11
CA SER A 132 19.23 -17.31 5.25
C SER A 132 19.65 -17.88 3.90
N SER A 133 20.60 -18.82 3.89
CA SER A 133 20.84 -19.64 2.70
C SER A 133 20.24 -21.03 2.93
N ALA A 134 19.20 -21.35 2.17
CA ALA A 134 18.60 -22.69 2.17
C ALA A 134 18.76 -23.28 0.78
N HIS A 135 19.35 -24.48 0.68
CA HIS A 135 19.52 -25.20 -0.59
C HIS A 135 20.26 -24.38 -1.68
N GLY A 136 21.25 -23.57 -1.29
CA GLY A 136 22.01 -22.73 -2.23
C GLY A 136 21.24 -21.53 -2.78
N ARG A 137 20.04 -21.24 -2.25
CA ARG A 137 19.30 -20.00 -2.53
C ARG A 137 19.40 -19.09 -1.31
N GLU A 138 19.78 -17.85 -1.57
CA GLU A 138 19.69 -16.78 -0.59
C GLU A 138 18.21 -16.38 -0.46
N VAL A 139 17.69 -16.51 0.75
CA VAL A 139 16.35 -16.09 1.15
C VAL A 139 16.55 -14.90 2.08
N ILE A 140 16.08 -13.74 1.64
CA ILE A 140 16.00 -12.54 2.44
C ILE A 140 14.57 -12.48 2.96
N SER A 141 14.38 -12.55 4.28
CA SER A 141 13.07 -12.49 4.95
C SER A 141 13.10 -11.39 6.01
N GLY A 142 11.95 -10.79 6.31
CA GLY A 142 11.83 -9.69 7.29
C GLY A 142 11.92 -8.28 6.72
N MET A 143 11.66 -8.09 5.42
CA MET A 143 11.43 -6.77 4.80
C MET A 143 10.03 -6.64 4.18
N GLU A 144 9.19 -7.67 4.33
CA GLU A 144 7.93 -7.80 3.60
C GLU A 144 6.87 -6.79 4.07
N SER A 145 7.08 -6.19 5.24
CA SER A 145 6.24 -5.13 5.80
C SER A 145 6.88 -3.73 5.73
N ASP A 146 8.01 -3.55 5.05
CA ASP A 146 8.64 -2.24 4.91
C ASP A 146 8.32 -1.63 3.54
N GLY A 147 8.22 -0.31 3.50
CA GLY A 147 8.23 0.46 2.26
C GLY A 147 6.93 1.18 1.92
N ALA A 148 6.93 1.75 0.73
CA ALA A 148 5.83 2.53 0.21
C ALA A 148 5.77 2.38 -1.31
N PHE A 149 4.58 2.16 -1.85
CA PHE A 149 4.36 1.99 -3.28
C PHE A 149 3.18 2.83 -3.75
N ALA A 150 3.25 3.24 -5.01
CA ALA A 150 2.19 3.97 -5.69
C ALA A 150 1.83 3.30 -7.00
N CYS A 151 0.61 3.54 -7.45
CA CYS A 151 0.06 3.05 -8.69
C CYS A 151 -0.69 4.18 -9.40
N LEU A 152 -0.51 4.28 -10.71
CA LEU A 152 -1.34 5.16 -11.54
C LEU A 152 -2.72 4.51 -11.69
N ARG A 153 -3.72 5.00 -10.96
CA ARG A 153 -5.06 4.39 -10.96
C ARG A 153 -5.91 4.85 -12.13
N ALA A 154 -5.89 6.14 -12.44
CA ALA A 154 -6.74 6.70 -13.48
C ALA A 154 -6.12 7.92 -14.16
N LEU A 155 -6.53 8.13 -15.41
CA LEU A 155 -6.04 9.19 -16.27
C LEU A 155 -7.18 9.71 -17.17
N SER A 156 -7.24 11.02 -17.34
CA SER A 156 -8.00 11.71 -18.37
C SER A 156 -7.22 12.93 -18.85
N ALA A 157 -7.66 13.62 -19.91
CA ALA A 157 -7.05 14.86 -20.36
C ALA A 157 -6.94 15.92 -19.25
N GLY A 158 -7.90 15.95 -18.31
CA GLY A 158 -7.97 16.94 -17.24
C GLY A 158 -7.36 16.51 -15.92
N TYR A 159 -7.34 15.21 -15.60
CA TYR A 159 -6.96 14.74 -14.26
C TYR A 159 -6.07 13.51 -14.31
N VAL A 160 -5.31 13.34 -13.25
CA VAL A 160 -4.59 12.09 -12.97
C VAL A 160 -4.82 11.71 -11.51
N GLU A 161 -4.95 10.40 -11.26
CA GLU A 161 -5.09 9.87 -9.92
C GLU A 161 -4.01 8.82 -9.63
N ILE A 162 -3.28 9.07 -8.56
CA ILE A 162 -2.31 8.15 -7.97
C ILE A 162 -2.92 7.57 -6.71
N ALA A 163 -3.00 6.24 -6.65
CA ALA A 163 -3.28 5.52 -5.41
C ALA A 163 -1.95 5.05 -4.81
N PHE A 164 -1.84 5.03 -3.49
CA PHE A 164 -0.61 4.61 -2.83
C PHE A 164 -0.86 3.95 -1.48
N ARG A 165 0.14 3.19 -1.04
CA ARG A 165 0.16 2.45 0.21
C ARG A 165 1.51 2.66 0.88
N ILE A 166 1.50 2.99 2.17
CA ILE A 166 2.69 3.32 2.95
C ILE A 166 2.66 2.53 4.25
N HIS A 167 3.76 1.87 4.57
CA HIS A 167 4.02 1.34 5.91
C HIS A 167 4.96 2.29 6.65
N ALA A 168 4.59 2.61 7.88
CA ALA A 168 5.32 3.52 8.73
C ALA A 168 4.92 3.26 10.18
N GLU A 169 5.75 3.74 11.09
CA GLU A 169 5.59 3.55 12.52
C GLU A 169 5.81 4.87 13.26
N PHE A 170 5.26 4.98 14.47
CA PHE A 170 5.46 6.11 15.35
C PHE A 170 6.07 5.65 16.67
N LEU A 171 7.28 6.12 16.97
CA LEU A 171 7.86 6.00 18.29
C LEU A 171 7.27 7.08 19.20
N LEU A 172 6.32 6.69 20.05
CA LEU A 172 5.61 7.59 20.96
C LEU A 172 6.46 7.92 22.19
N ASP A 173 7.14 6.93 22.75
CA ASP A 173 8.01 7.09 23.92
C ASP A 173 9.20 6.13 23.89
N LYS A 174 10.41 6.67 24.06
CA LYS A 174 11.66 5.89 23.97
C LYS A 174 11.90 5.01 25.20
N GLU A 175 11.54 5.48 26.38
CA GLU A 175 11.81 4.78 27.64
C GLU A 175 10.84 3.60 27.81
N ALA A 176 9.56 3.82 27.52
CA ALA A 176 8.53 2.79 27.49
C ALA A 176 8.68 1.84 26.28
N ARG A 177 9.56 2.18 25.32
CA ARG A 177 9.68 1.53 24.01
C ARG A 177 8.30 1.41 23.36
N ALA A 178 7.57 2.52 23.35
CA ALA A 178 6.20 2.56 22.91
C ALA A 178 6.12 2.89 21.42
N TYR A 179 5.86 1.86 20.64
CA TYR A 179 5.64 1.94 19.21
C TYR A 179 4.15 1.88 18.93
N PHE A 180 3.72 2.73 18.00
CA PHE A 180 2.39 2.74 17.44
C PHE A 180 2.55 2.50 15.94
N THR A 181 2.09 1.33 15.50
CA THR A 181 2.44 0.75 14.22
C THR A 181 1.16 0.52 13.43
N PRO A 182 0.72 1.49 12.62
CA PRO A 182 -0.33 1.28 11.64
C PRO A 182 -0.10 0.04 10.79
N ALA A 183 -1.17 -0.70 10.48
CA ALA A 183 -1.11 -1.71 9.43
C ALA A 183 -0.63 -1.13 8.12
N GLN A 184 -1.36 -0.14 7.66
CA GLN A 184 -0.99 0.59 6.47
C GLN A 184 -1.70 1.91 6.47
N PHE A 185 -1.06 2.89 5.88
CA PHE A 185 -1.79 4.00 5.33
C PHE A 185 -2.19 3.70 3.89
N THR A 186 -3.45 3.91 3.58
CA THR A 186 -3.95 4.02 2.21
C THR A 186 -3.99 5.49 1.83
N GLY A 187 -3.60 5.81 0.60
CA GLY A 187 -3.59 7.18 0.13
C GLY A 187 -4.02 7.36 -1.31
N ARG A 188 -4.42 8.60 -1.60
CA ARG A 188 -4.89 9.08 -2.90
C ARG A 188 -4.38 10.48 -3.15
N LEU A 189 -3.90 10.73 -4.37
CA LEU A 189 -3.52 12.03 -4.85
C LEU A 189 -4.16 12.26 -6.22
N ILE A 190 -4.98 13.31 -6.32
CA ILE A 190 -5.60 13.74 -7.58
C ILE A 190 -5.01 15.08 -7.97
N LEU A 191 -4.49 15.14 -9.20
CA LEU A 191 -3.95 16.37 -9.78
C LEU A 191 -4.85 16.85 -10.90
N ASN A 192 -5.03 18.15 -10.98
CA ASN A 192 -5.56 18.82 -12.15
C ASN A 192 -4.40 19.08 -13.12
N ARG A 193 -4.48 18.48 -14.31
CA ARG A 193 -3.43 18.52 -15.34
C ARG A 193 -3.47 19.81 -16.17
N LYS A 194 -4.55 20.58 -16.11
CA LYS A 194 -4.73 21.80 -16.91
C LYS A 194 -3.96 22.97 -16.30
N ASP A 195 -4.02 23.08 -14.97
CA ASP A 195 -3.39 24.15 -14.21
C ASP A 195 -2.25 23.66 -13.30
N GLY A 196 -2.07 22.35 -13.16
CA GLY A 196 -1.02 21.76 -12.34
C GLY A 196 -1.29 21.84 -10.84
N THR A 197 -2.53 22.13 -10.44
CA THR A 197 -2.91 22.17 -9.03
C THR A 197 -3.20 20.77 -8.47
N ILE A 198 -3.13 20.64 -7.16
CA ILE A 198 -3.55 19.43 -6.45
C ILE A 198 -5.03 19.62 -6.11
N ARG A 199 -5.87 18.73 -6.62
CA ARG A 199 -7.30 18.74 -6.30
C ARG A 199 -7.56 18.12 -4.94
N GLU A 200 -6.95 16.96 -4.69
CA GLU A 200 -7.19 16.18 -3.48
C GLU A 200 -5.92 15.43 -3.10
N PHE A 201 -5.59 15.47 -1.81
CA PHE A 201 -4.64 14.59 -1.16
C PHE A 201 -5.33 13.95 0.05
N ARG A 202 -5.22 12.63 0.15
CA ARG A 202 -5.75 11.87 1.28
C ARG A 202 -4.77 10.80 1.67
N LEU A 203 -4.54 10.63 2.97
CA LEU A 203 -3.74 9.56 3.55
C LEU A 203 -4.44 9.11 4.83
N TYR A 204 -4.81 7.84 4.97
CA TYR A 204 -5.67 7.40 6.06
C TYR A 204 -5.43 5.95 6.46
N LEU A 205 -5.74 5.62 7.71
CA LEU A 205 -5.86 4.22 8.13
C LEU A 205 -7.12 3.60 7.52
N PRO A 206 -7.01 2.46 6.81
CA PRO A 206 -8.18 1.80 6.25
C PRO A 206 -9.14 1.36 7.37
N PRO A 207 -10.45 1.35 7.12
CA PRO A 207 -11.41 0.78 8.07
C PRO A 207 -11.23 -0.75 8.09
N ARG A 208 -10.79 -1.27 9.24
CA ARG A 208 -10.59 -2.70 9.55
C ARG A 208 -10.99 -2.94 11.02
N ASN A 209 -11.07 -4.20 11.46
CA ASN A 209 -11.43 -4.53 12.84
C ASN A 209 -10.38 -4.04 13.84
N THR A 210 -9.11 -4.25 13.53
CA THR A 210 -7.94 -3.60 14.14
C THR A 210 -7.13 -2.99 13.02
N ASN A 211 -6.48 -1.85 13.26
CA ASN A 211 -5.74 -1.13 12.23
C ASN A 211 -4.40 -0.54 12.72
N VAL A 212 -4.05 -0.83 13.96
CA VAL A 212 -2.80 -0.43 14.60
C VAL A 212 -2.35 -1.52 15.58
N ASP A 213 -1.07 -1.87 15.53
CA ASP A 213 -0.39 -2.57 16.61
C ASP A 213 0.29 -1.57 17.54
N ILE A 214 0.19 -1.82 18.84
CA ILE A 214 0.97 -1.10 19.84
C ILE A 214 1.90 -2.05 20.57
N ASN A 215 3.17 -1.68 20.66
CA ASN A 215 4.16 -2.40 21.43
C ASN A 215 4.71 -1.45 22.49
N ALA A 216 4.48 -1.73 23.77
CA ALA A 216 4.94 -0.89 24.87
C ALA A 216 5.04 -1.70 26.17
N PHE A 217 5.93 -1.27 27.07
CA PHE A 217 6.06 -1.87 28.42
C PHE A 217 6.33 -3.38 28.42
N GLY A 218 6.90 -3.92 27.34
CA GLY A 218 7.17 -5.35 27.17
C GLY A 218 5.95 -6.18 26.73
N GLY A 219 4.83 -5.54 26.39
CA GLY A 219 3.64 -6.17 25.80
C GLY A 219 3.34 -5.65 24.40
N ALA A 220 2.41 -6.35 23.74
CA ALA A 220 1.86 -6.03 22.42
C ALA A 220 0.33 -6.06 22.51
N ASP A 221 -0.37 -5.23 21.75
CA ASP A 221 -1.83 -5.25 21.62
C ASP A 221 -2.24 -4.75 20.23
N MET A 222 -3.35 -5.29 19.72
CA MET A 222 -3.96 -4.83 18.48
C MET A 222 -5.12 -3.90 18.84
N VAL A 223 -5.11 -2.70 18.29
CA VAL A 223 -6.09 -1.68 18.61
C VAL A 223 -6.82 -1.15 17.37
N PHE A 224 -7.97 -0.54 17.63
CA PHE A 224 -8.77 0.13 16.61
C PHE A 224 -8.79 1.63 16.85
N VAL A 225 -8.33 2.37 15.84
CA VAL A 225 -8.44 3.83 15.78
C VAL A 225 -9.46 4.20 14.71
N PRO A 226 -10.61 4.82 15.06
CA PRO A 226 -11.68 5.12 14.12
C PRO A 226 -11.24 6.02 12.96
N ARG A 227 -10.38 6.99 13.26
CA ARG A 227 -9.86 7.92 12.28
C ARG A 227 -8.43 8.31 12.60
N MET A 228 -7.54 8.07 11.65
CA MET A 228 -6.24 8.72 11.61
C MET A 228 -5.93 9.02 10.15
N GLU A 229 -5.87 10.31 9.83
CA GLU A 229 -6.02 10.76 8.45
C GLU A 229 -5.45 12.16 8.20
N LEU A 230 -4.80 12.34 7.05
CA LEU A 230 -4.47 13.62 6.43
C LEU A 230 -5.41 13.89 5.26
N ILE A 231 -5.99 15.08 5.19
CA ILE A 231 -6.85 15.54 4.09
C ILE A 231 -6.41 16.92 3.62
N GLY A 232 -6.09 17.05 2.34
CA GLY A 232 -5.98 18.32 1.64
C GLY A 232 -6.92 18.35 0.46
N GLN A 233 -7.71 19.42 0.32
CA GLN A 233 -8.64 19.58 -0.78
C GLN A 233 -8.56 21.00 -1.32
N ASN A 234 -8.47 21.13 -2.63
CA ASN A 234 -8.65 22.42 -3.30
C ASN A 234 -10.14 22.67 -3.46
N ILE A 235 -10.68 23.60 -2.65
CA ILE A 235 -12.11 23.89 -2.62
C ILE A 235 -12.62 24.47 -3.94
N ASP A 236 -11.74 25.08 -4.74
CA ASP A 236 -12.09 25.75 -5.99
C ASP A 236 -12.21 24.76 -7.17
N ASP A 237 -11.70 23.53 -7.01
CA ASP A 237 -11.78 22.49 -8.05
C ASP A 237 -12.78 21.38 -7.70
N GLN A 238 -14.07 21.68 -7.91
CA GLN A 238 -15.20 20.77 -7.65
C GLN A 238 -15.76 20.11 -8.92
N HIS A 239 -15.06 20.19 -10.06
CA HIS A 239 -15.58 19.67 -11.32
C HIS A 239 -15.77 18.16 -11.28
N ASP A 240 -16.79 17.62 -11.96
CA ASP A 240 -16.91 16.18 -12.11
C ASP A 240 -15.74 15.62 -12.94
N ILE A 241 -15.14 14.52 -12.45
CA ILE A 241 -14.07 13.84 -13.19
C ILE A 241 -14.66 12.70 -14.01
N VAL A 242 -14.46 12.78 -15.33
CA VAL A 242 -14.68 11.65 -16.24
C VAL A 242 -13.32 11.05 -16.57
N TRP A 243 -13.11 9.79 -16.18
CA TRP A 243 -11.88 9.06 -16.46
C TRP A 243 -11.92 8.46 -17.87
N GLU A 244 -10.87 8.67 -18.66
CA GLU A 244 -10.72 8.07 -19.99
C GLU A 244 -10.18 6.64 -19.87
N THR A 245 -9.16 6.47 -19.05
CA THR A 245 -8.57 5.18 -18.71
C THR A 245 -8.49 5.06 -17.20
N SER A 246 -8.96 3.94 -16.65
CA SER A 246 -8.84 3.69 -15.21
C SER A 246 -8.77 2.20 -14.91
N MET A 247 -8.16 1.88 -13.78
CA MET A 247 -8.31 0.61 -13.11
C MET A 247 -9.24 0.77 -11.91
N THR A 248 -9.87 -0.33 -11.51
CA THR A 248 -10.74 -0.33 -10.32
C THR A 248 -9.92 -0.07 -9.05
N GLU A 249 -10.55 0.48 -8.01
CA GLU A 249 -9.89 0.68 -6.71
C GLU A 249 -9.40 -0.64 -6.12
N ALA A 250 -10.20 -1.71 -6.22
CA ALA A 250 -9.80 -3.05 -5.80
C ALA A 250 -8.60 -3.58 -6.61
N GLY A 251 -8.54 -3.27 -7.91
CA GLY A 251 -7.40 -3.61 -8.77
C GLY A 251 -6.12 -2.87 -8.36
N ALA A 252 -6.22 -1.57 -8.07
CA ALA A 252 -5.08 -0.80 -7.56
C ALA A 252 -4.63 -1.29 -6.19
N LYS A 253 -5.56 -1.58 -5.28
CA LYS A 253 -5.25 -2.18 -3.97
C LYS A 253 -4.50 -3.50 -4.13
N SER A 254 -4.98 -4.39 -4.99
CA SER A 254 -4.34 -5.68 -5.25
C SER A 254 -2.95 -5.53 -5.87
N ALA A 255 -2.78 -4.58 -6.80
CA ALA A 255 -1.48 -4.29 -7.41
C ALA A 255 -0.47 -3.72 -6.40
N LEU A 256 -0.92 -2.86 -5.48
CA LEU A 256 -0.09 -2.35 -4.39
C LEU A 256 0.26 -3.44 -3.38
N GLU A 257 -0.69 -4.32 -3.04
CA GLU A 257 -0.45 -5.48 -2.16
C GLU A 257 0.58 -6.45 -2.75
N ALA A 258 0.51 -6.73 -4.06
CA ALA A 258 1.51 -7.52 -4.78
C ALA A 258 2.91 -6.91 -4.82
N ALA A 259 3.02 -5.59 -4.67
CA ALA A 259 4.32 -4.94 -4.55
C ALA A 259 4.99 -5.19 -3.19
N PHE A 260 4.21 -5.36 -2.12
CA PHE A 260 4.72 -5.71 -0.79
C PHE A 260 4.93 -7.22 -0.62
N TYR A 261 3.92 -8.01 -1.01
CA TYR A 261 3.82 -9.42 -0.66
C TYR A 261 3.76 -10.29 -1.90
N LYS A 262 4.85 -11.00 -2.22
CA LYS A 262 4.87 -11.94 -3.35
C LYS A 262 3.82 -13.04 -3.26
N PHE A 263 3.44 -13.44 -2.03
CA PHE A 263 2.40 -14.45 -1.86
C PHE A 263 1.02 -13.96 -2.31
N SER A 264 0.78 -12.66 -2.43
CA SER A 264 -0.51 -12.13 -2.92
C SER A 264 -0.70 -12.38 -4.43
N GLU A 265 0.37 -12.74 -5.16
CA GLU A 265 0.28 -13.23 -6.54
C GLU A 265 -0.27 -14.66 -6.63
N ILE A 266 -0.34 -15.38 -5.50
CA ILE A 266 -0.87 -16.75 -5.45
C ILE A 266 -2.38 -16.70 -5.67
N GLU A 267 -2.85 -17.43 -6.68
CA GLU A 267 -4.28 -17.58 -6.94
C GLU A 267 -4.99 -18.22 -5.74
N ARG A 268 -5.92 -17.48 -5.14
CA ARG A 268 -6.75 -17.97 -4.03
C ARG A 268 -8.06 -18.52 -4.58
N LEU A 269 -8.28 -19.81 -4.39
CA LEU A 269 -9.51 -20.50 -4.76
C LEU A 269 -10.18 -21.09 -3.51
N PRO A 270 -11.52 -21.08 -3.43
CA PRO A 270 -12.24 -21.95 -2.51
C PRO A 270 -11.80 -23.40 -2.70
N ILE A 271 -11.80 -24.20 -1.62
CA ILE A 271 -11.30 -25.58 -1.65
C ILE A 271 -12.00 -26.40 -2.73
N GLU A 272 -13.31 -26.23 -2.90
CA GLU A 272 -14.11 -26.94 -3.89
C GLU A 272 -13.68 -26.60 -5.31
N ALA A 273 -13.39 -25.32 -5.58
CA ALA A 273 -12.91 -24.85 -6.88
C ALA A 273 -11.48 -25.34 -7.17
N ALA A 274 -10.61 -25.35 -6.16
CA ALA A 274 -9.26 -25.89 -6.28
C ALA A 274 -9.27 -27.39 -6.59
N VAL A 275 -10.18 -28.16 -5.95
CA VAL A 275 -10.35 -29.59 -6.23
C VAL A 275 -10.86 -29.83 -7.65
N ALA A 276 -11.89 -29.10 -8.08
CA ALA A 276 -12.42 -29.20 -9.44
C ALA A 276 -11.34 -28.86 -10.49
N TYR A 277 -10.58 -27.80 -10.26
CA TYR A 277 -9.47 -27.40 -11.13
C TYR A 277 -8.38 -28.49 -11.21
N ALA A 278 -7.98 -29.06 -10.07
CA ALA A 278 -6.98 -30.12 -10.03
C ALA A 278 -7.44 -31.38 -10.79
N GLN A 279 -8.72 -31.76 -10.66
CA GLN A 279 -9.33 -32.87 -11.40
C GLN A 279 -9.34 -32.58 -12.90
N GLU A 280 -9.79 -31.40 -13.32
CA GLU A 280 -9.82 -30.99 -14.74
C GLU A 280 -8.41 -31.04 -15.35
N LYS A 281 -7.39 -30.58 -14.63
CA LYS A 281 -6.01 -30.56 -15.10
C LYS A 281 -5.27 -31.89 -14.91
N ASN A 282 -5.90 -32.90 -14.31
CA ASN A 282 -5.27 -34.17 -13.92
C ASN A 282 -3.96 -33.95 -13.13
N ARG A 283 -3.99 -33.05 -12.14
CA ARG A 283 -2.83 -32.70 -11.29
C ARG A 283 -3.09 -33.10 -9.84
N PRO A 284 -2.09 -33.62 -9.11
CA PRO A 284 -2.22 -33.86 -7.68
C PRO A 284 -2.33 -32.53 -6.92
N ILE A 285 -3.08 -32.54 -5.82
CA ILE A 285 -3.15 -31.43 -4.87
C ILE A 285 -2.04 -31.61 -3.83
N HIS A 286 -1.24 -30.58 -3.61
CA HIS A 286 -0.30 -30.51 -2.50
C HIS A 286 -0.91 -29.62 -1.41
N LEU A 287 -1.10 -30.17 -0.21
CA LEU A 287 -1.61 -29.40 0.93
C LEU A 287 -0.45 -28.96 1.82
N LEU A 288 -0.24 -27.66 1.91
CA LEU A 288 0.68 -27.03 2.85
C LEU A 288 -0.14 -26.48 4.01
N LEU A 289 0.08 -27.01 5.22
CA LEU A 289 -0.47 -26.43 6.43
C LEU A 289 0.58 -25.48 7.02
N THR A 290 0.29 -24.18 7.01
CA THR A 290 1.12 -23.17 7.64
C THR A 290 0.48 -22.69 8.94
N TRP A 291 1.31 -22.24 9.87
CA TRP A 291 0.89 -21.54 11.07
C TRP A 291 1.19 -20.06 10.83
N GLY A 292 0.17 -19.19 10.95
CA GLY A 292 0.19 -17.81 10.48
C GLY A 292 -0.74 -17.62 9.27
N VAL A 293 -1.33 -16.44 9.12
CA VAL A 293 -2.24 -16.15 8.00
C VAL A 293 -1.44 -15.71 6.77
N PHE A 294 -1.93 -16.04 5.57
CA PHE A 294 -1.45 -15.45 4.32
C PHE A 294 -2.22 -14.16 4.02
N ASP A 295 -2.40 -13.32 5.03
CA ASP A 295 -2.98 -12.01 4.84
C ASP A 295 -1.93 -10.96 5.14
N ASP A 296 -2.26 -9.76 4.73
CA ASP A 296 -1.54 -8.55 5.05
C ASP A 296 -1.60 -8.29 6.58
N GLU A 297 -0.81 -9.05 7.35
CA GLU A 297 -0.59 -8.92 8.81
C GLU A 297 0.32 -7.74 9.13
N SER A 298 0.12 -6.63 8.44
CA SER A 298 0.56 -5.39 9.01
C SER A 298 -0.28 -5.02 10.28
N CYS A 299 -1.33 -5.80 10.59
CA CYS A 299 -1.85 -6.03 11.94
C CYS A 299 -2.14 -7.52 12.16
#